data_AF-A0A837AYI5-F1
#
_entry.id   AF-A0A837AYI5-F1
#
_cell.length_a   1.000
_cell.length_b   1.000
_cell.length_c   1.000
_cell.angle_alpha   90.00
_cell.angle_beta   90.00
_cell.angle_gamma   90.00
#
_symmetry.space_group_name_H-M   'P 1'
#
loop_
_entity.id
_entity.type
_entity.pdbx_description
1 polymer ?
#
loop_
_entity_poly.entity_id
_entity_poly.type
_entity_poly.pdbx_seq_one_letter_code
_entity_poly.pdbx_strand_id
1 'polypeptide(L)'
;MAFPHHTEHHAIQRSGWLRASVLGANDGIISVTSLIMGMAASGASSHTLFITCVAGLISGATSMAAGEYISVKSQEDIEKSDLAIEAKEL
;
A
#
# COMPACT_ATOMS: atom_id res chain seq x y z
N MET A 1 28.92 -28.37 18.82
CA MET A 1 27.46 -28.52 18.94
C MET A 1 26.86 -27.60 17.88
N ALA A 2 26.38 -28.16 16.76
CA ALA A 2 25.89 -27.38 15.63
C ALA A 2 24.39 -27.13 15.80
N PHE A 3 23.98 -25.86 15.88
CA PHE A 3 22.57 -25.49 15.88
C PHE A 3 22.00 -25.72 14.48
N PRO A 4 20.84 -26.39 14.34
CA PRO A 4 20.21 -26.55 13.04
C PRO A 4 19.80 -25.17 12.53
N HIS A 5 20.23 -24.82 11.32
CA HIS A 5 19.66 -23.69 10.59
C HIS A 5 18.20 -24.02 10.28
N HIS A 6 17.28 -23.44 11.04
CA HIS A 6 15.88 -23.44 10.67
C HIS A 6 15.71 -22.52 9.45
N THR A 7 15.45 -23.10 8.29
CA THR A 7 15.04 -22.34 7.11
C THR A 7 13.61 -21.84 7.35
N GLU A 8 13.46 -20.68 7.98
CA GLU A 8 12.16 -20.01 8.03
C GLU A 8 11.83 -19.51 6.63
N HIS A 9 10.88 -20.17 5.97
CA HIS A 9 10.23 -19.58 4.82
C HIS A 9 9.38 -18.41 5.31
N HIS A 10 9.93 -17.19 5.28
CA HIS A 10 9.24 -15.97 5.69
C HIS A 10 8.03 -15.69 4.75
N ALA A 11 6.91 -16.36 5.01
CA ALA A 11 5.62 -16.11 4.37
C ALA A 11 5.09 -14.69 4.65
N ILE A 12 5.66 -14.01 5.66
CA ILE A 12 5.28 -12.68 6.14
C ILE A 12 5.51 -11.61 5.07
N GLN A 13 6.58 -11.70 4.26
CA GLN A 13 6.84 -10.71 3.21
C GLN A 13 5.81 -10.77 2.06
N ARG A 14 5.31 -11.97 1.74
CA ARG A 14 4.19 -12.17 0.81
C ARG A 14 2.85 -11.69 1.39
N SER A 15 2.71 -11.72 2.71
CA SER A 15 1.51 -11.23 3.42
C SER A 15 1.35 -9.72 3.30
N GLY A 16 2.45 -8.95 3.37
CA GLY A 16 2.42 -7.48 3.28
C GLY A 16 1.81 -6.95 1.98
N TRP A 17 2.29 -7.45 0.84
CA TRP A 17 1.79 -7.07 -0.48
C TRP A 17 0.32 -7.48 -0.71
N LEU A 18 -0.08 -8.65 -0.21
CA LEU A 18 -1.48 -9.10 -0.28
C LEU A 18 -2.38 -8.19 0.56
N ARG A 19 -1.98 -7.84 1.78
CA ARG A 19 -2.70 -6.91 2.65
C ARG A 19 -2.86 -5.54 1.98
N ALA A 20 -1.77 -4.97 1.46
CA ALA A 20 -1.81 -3.68 0.77
C ALA A 20 -2.73 -3.72 -0.46
N SER A 21 -2.70 -4.82 -1.22
CA SER A 21 -3.57 -5.01 -2.40
C SER A 21 -5.05 -5.10 -2.02
N VAL A 22 -5.41 -5.85 -0.98
CA VAL A 22 -6.80 -6.00 -0.51
C VAL A 22 -7.34 -4.69 0.04
N LEU A 23 -6.57 -4.01 0.91
CA LEU A 23 -6.96 -2.72 1.46
C LEU A 23 -7.08 -1.67 0.35
N GLY A 24 -6.13 -1.63 -0.58
CA GLY A 24 -6.16 -0.70 -1.71
C GLY A 24 -7.36 -0.92 -2.63
N ALA A 25 -7.72 -2.18 -2.91
CA ALA A 25 -8.92 -2.50 -3.69
C ALA A 25 -10.21 -2.06 -2.97
N ASN A 26 -10.32 -2.35 -1.67
CA ASN A 26 -11.45 -1.94 -0.85
C ASN A 26 -11.60 -0.41 -0.82
N ASP A 27 -10.52 0.29 -0.50
CA ASP A 27 -10.51 1.74 -0.40
C ASP A 27 -10.81 2.36 -1.76
N GLY A 28 -10.22 1.86 -2.85
CA GLY A 28 -10.45 2.34 -4.21
C GLY A 28 -11.92 2.22 -4.65
N ILE A 29 -12.58 1.09 -4.37
CA ILE A 29 -14.00 0.91 -4.70
C ILE A 29 -14.86 1.90 -3.92
N ILE A 30 -14.68 1.97 -2.59
CA ILE A 30 -15.52 2.80 -1.72
C ILE A 30 -15.32 4.29 -2.04
N SER A 31 -14.08 4.73 -2.18
CA SER A 31 -13.76 6.15 -2.38
C SER A 31 -14.18 6.65 -3.77
N VAL A 32 -13.90 5.90 -4.84
CA VAL A 32 -14.31 6.32 -6.20
C VAL A 32 -15.82 6.26 -6.36
N THR A 33 -16.49 5.22 -5.83
CA THR A 33 -17.96 5.12 -5.92
C THR A 33 -18.64 6.28 -5.17
N SER A 34 -18.18 6.58 -3.96
CA SER A 34 -18.72 7.69 -3.15
C SER A 34 -18.51 9.05 -3.82
N LEU A 35 -17.33 9.27 -4.41
CA LEU A 35 -17.02 10.49 -5.16
C LEU A 35 -17.95 10.66 -6.37
N ILE A 36 -18.08 9.62 -7.20
CA ILE A 36 -18.89 9.66 -8.41
C ILE A 36 -20.38 9.78 -8.08
N MET A 37 -20.85 9.11 -7.02
CA MET A 37 -22.23 9.24 -6.55
C MET A 37 -22.54 10.66 -6.09
N GLY A 38 -21.62 11.31 -5.35
CA GLY A 38 -21.76 12.71 -4.95
C GLY A 38 -21.78 13.69 -6.14
N MET A 39 -20.92 13.46 -7.13
CA MET A 39 -20.90 14.27 -8.35
C MET A 39 -22.13 14.05 -9.24
N ALA A 40 -22.64 12.82 -9.31
CA ALA A 40 -23.86 12.53 -10.04
C ALA A 40 -25.05 13.26 -9.39
N ALA A 41 -25.12 13.27 -8.06
CA ALA A 41 -26.14 14.00 -7.31
C ALA A 41 -26.06 15.54 -7.52
N SER A 42 -24.90 16.10 -7.86
CA SER A 42 -24.75 17.53 -8.17
C SER A 42 -25.16 17.90 -9.60
N GLY A 43 -25.54 16.91 -10.43
CA GLY A 43 -25.92 17.12 -11.83
C GLY A 43 -24.73 17.20 -12.80
N ALA A 44 -23.56 16.67 -12.42
CA ALA A 44 -22.41 16.62 -13.32
C ALA A 44 -22.71 15.79 -14.58
N SER A 45 -22.15 16.21 -15.71
CA SER A 45 -22.33 15.52 -17.00
C SER A 45 -21.68 14.12 -16.99
N SER A 46 -22.21 13.18 -17.78
CA SER A 46 -21.64 11.82 -17.90
C SER A 46 -20.17 11.83 -18.35
N HIS A 47 -19.79 12.77 -19.21
CA HIS A 47 -18.40 12.92 -19.65
C HIS A 47 -17.47 13.33 -18.50
N THR A 48 -17.92 14.27 -17.65
CA THR A 48 -17.20 14.68 -16.44
C THR A 48 -17.06 13.51 -15.47
N LEU A 49 -18.15 12.77 -15.21
CA LEU A 49 -18.12 11.61 -14.32
C LEU A 49 -17.15 10.53 -14.82
N PHE A 50 -17.13 10.25 -16.12
CA PHE A 50 -16.23 9.25 -16.70
C PHE A 50 -14.76 9.64 -16.53
N ILE A 51 -14.39 10.86 -16.90
CA ILE A 51 -13.01 11.35 -16.75
C ILE A 51 -12.60 11.36 -15.29
N THR A 52 -13.46 11.84 -14.39
CA THR A 52 -13.15 11.88 -12.96
C THR A 52 -13.01 10.48 -12.37
N CYS A 53 -13.82 9.50 -12.81
CA CYS A 53 -13.71 8.12 -12.36
C CYS A 53 -12.34 7.53 -12.75
N VAL A 54 -11.95 7.66 -14.01
CA VAL A 54 -10.67 7.15 -14.51
C VAL A 54 -9.49 7.85 -13.85
N ALA A 55 -9.53 9.19 -13.75
CA ALA A 55 -8.48 9.96 -13.09
C ALA A 55 -8.37 9.62 -11.60
N GLY A 56 -9.51 9.47 -10.91
CA GLY A 56 -9.57 9.11 -9.51
C GLY A 56 -9.00 7.71 -9.24
N LEU A 57 -9.31 6.73 -10.09
CA LEU A 57 -8.74 5.39 -10.01
C LEU A 57 -7.22 5.39 -10.20
N ILE A 58 -6.72 6.07 -11.24
CA ILE A 58 -5.28 6.16 -11.52
C ILE A 58 -4.55 6.87 -10.37
N SER A 59 -5.08 8.02 -9.92
CA SER A 59 -4.52 8.79 -8.82
C SER A 59 -4.50 7.98 -7.51
N GLY A 60 -5.60 7.32 -7.18
CA GLY A 60 -5.73 6.51 -5.96
C GLY A 60 -4.77 5.32 -5.96
N ALA A 61 -4.75 4.54 -7.05
CA ALA A 61 -3.87 3.39 -7.19
C ALA A 61 -2.39 3.79 -7.13
N THR A 62 -2.01 4.88 -7.80
CA THR A 62 -0.61 5.38 -7.79
C THR A 62 -0.20 5.83 -6.40
N SER A 63 -1.06 6.56 -5.69
CA SER A 63 -0.80 7.04 -4.33
C SER A 63 -0.61 5.87 -3.35
N MET A 64 -1.48 4.86 -3.40
CA MET A 64 -1.38 3.68 -2.52
C MET A 64 -0.13 2.84 -2.82
N ALA A 65 0.19 2.63 -4.09
CA ALA A 65 1.40 1.92 -4.49
C ALA A 65 2.67 2.64 -4.02
N ALA A 66 2.73 3.97 -4.20
CA ALA A 66 3.84 4.78 -3.72
C ALA A 66 3.94 4.77 -2.20
N GLY A 67 2.80 4.87 -1.49
CA GLY A 67 2.75 4.82 -0.04
C GLY A 67 3.26 3.50 0.54
N GLU A 68 2.85 2.36 -0.02
CA GLU A 68 3.35 1.05 0.43
C GLU A 68 4.85 0.90 0.12
N TYR A 69 5.31 1.34 -1.05
CA TYR A 69 6.75 1.31 -1.38
C TYR A 69 7.58 2.10 -0.38
N ILE A 70 7.18 3.34 -0.08
CA ILE A 70 7.88 4.19 0.89
C ILE A 70 7.83 3.54 2.28
N SER A 71 6.67 3.00 2.69
CA SER A 71 6.51 2.36 4.00
C SER A 71 7.42 1.14 4.17
N VAL A 72 7.54 0.28 3.16
CA VAL A 72 8.45 -0.87 3.19
C VAL A 72 9.90 -0.40 3.25
N LYS A 73 10.26 0.63 2.48
CA LYS A 73 11.63 1.17 2.50
C LYS A 73 11.98 1.82 3.84
N SER A 74 11.07 2.54 4.47
CA SER A 74 11.29 3.09 5.81
C SER A 74 11.48 1.99 6.86
N GLN A 75 10.75 0.87 6.76
CA GLN A 75 10.96 -0.27 7.66
C GLN A 75 12.35 -0.89 7.46
N GLU A 76 12.77 -1.12 6.21
CA GLU A 76 14.12 -1.63 5.91
C GLU A 76 15.23 -0.72 6.46
N ASP A 77 15.05 0.61 6.40
CA ASP A 77 16.04 1.57 6.88
C ASP A 77 16.09 1.65 8.41
N ILE A 78 14.94 1.54 9.09
CA ILE A 78 14.87 1.45 10.56
C ILE A 78 15.58 0.17 11.03
N GLU A 79 15.27 -0.98 10.44
CA GLU A 79 15.91 -2.26 10.80
C GLU A 79 17.44 -2.21 10.64
N LYS A 80 17.93 -1.63 9.54
CA LYS A 80 19.38 -1.45 9.34
C LYS A 80 20.00 -0.52 10.38
N SER A 81 19.30 0.55 10.74
CA SER A 81 19.76 1.49 11.76
C SER A 81 19.85 0.79 13.12
N ASP A 82 18.83 0.04 13.50
CA ASP A 82 18.78 -0.69 14.77
C ASP A 82 19.91 -1.73 14.85
N LEU A 83 20.12 -2.53 13.79
CA LEU A 83 21.23 -3.47 13.71
C LEU A 83 22.61 -2.80 13.84
N ALA A 84 22.77 -1.59 13.29
CA ALA A 84 24.02 -0.84 13.38
C ALA A 84 24.28 -0.27 14.79
N ILE A 85 23.22 -0.02 15.57
CA ILE A 85 23.30 0.37 16.98
C ILE A 85 23.68 -0.86 17.79
N GLU A 86 22.97 -1.98 17.65
CA GLU A 86 23.26 -3.25 18.35
C GLU A 86 24.71 -3.72 18.12
N ALA A 87 25.22 -3.60 16.90
CA ALA A 87 26.60 -3.97 16.56
C ALA A 87 27.68 -3.09 17.23
N LYS A 88 27.33 -1.87 17.69
CA LYS A 88 28.23 -0.99 18.44
C LYS A 88 28.19 -1.23 19.95
N GLU A 89 27.17 -1.95 20.44
CA GLU A 89 27.01 -2.30 21.85
C GLU A 89 27.75 -3.60 22.25
N LEU A 90 28.30 -4.33 21.27
CA LEU A 90 29.10 -5.55 21.42
C LEU A 90 30.61 -5.28 21.29
#